data_AF-B0X482-F1
#
_entry.id   AF-B0X482-F1
#
_cell.length_a   1.000
_cell.length_b   1.000
_cell.length_c   1.000
_cell.angle_alpha   90.00
_cell.angle_beta   90.00
_cell.angle_gamma   90.00
#
_symmetry.space_group_name_H-M   'P 1'
#
loop_
_entity.id
_entity.type
_entity.pdbx_description
1 polymer ?
#
loop_
_entity_poly.entity_id
_entity_poly.type
_entity_poly.pdbx_seq_one_letter_code
_entity_poly.pdbx_strand_id
1 'polypeptide(L)'
;MTFNLRQVYAFAREYHQRPTPRRIQYRTAGFRPSDADNLDYVMYRMGLLAVLRSRAKGGQVIGVMITASHNPEQDNGVKLVDPMGEMLEQSWERLATDLVNVSDADLEGQIAKISTEQGIDNNEPAKVYVGMDTRYHSPQLAKAVLNGIAALKGSVRDFGIVTTPMLHYFVTCSNTDLAYGLPTEEGYMTKLLTAFKRIRGNTFAKGNYTNKVFYDGANGVGSLKMLGFVRKFDGYLDVKVFNSNGKINFNCGADFVKTNQRAPHGIPEDLEPNARCVSVDGDADRVVYYYTDEDGVFHLLDGDRIATLIAGYLKELVEKCGVELEMGLVQTAYANGASTDYIVNQLKVPVACAPTGVKHLHHKALDYDVGVYFEANGHGTVIYNAEAKKRIAAASKDESLTQEQRDAAKLLLSTIDLTNETVGDAISDMLLVETVLHYRGWSLQDWFAAYADLPNVLMKVKVEDRNVFTTTDAERVCVKPEGLQDAINEIVAKYPRGRSFVRPSGTEDVVRVYAESETKDGTLQLALEVANVVFDRAGGVGARPELAKI
;
A
#
# COMPACT_ATOMS: atom_id res chain seq x y z
N MET A 1 -29.00 3.20 -28.73
CA MET A 1 -28.40 4.35 -29.44
C MET A 1 -26.92 4.07 -29.62
N THR A 2 -26.45 4.14 -30.86
CA THR A 2 -25.03 3.98 -31.21
C THR A 2 -24.22 5.15 -30.65
N PHE A 3 -23.13 4.82 -29.97
CA PHE A 3 -22.03 5.69 -29.58
C PHE A 3 -21.80 6.86 -30.57
N ASN A 4 -22.00 8.11 -30.14
CA ASN A 4 -21.40 9.25 -30.87
C ASN A 4 -19.97 9.43 -30.37
N LEU A 5 -19.07 8.55 -30.82
CA LEU A 5 -17.66 8.54 -30.42
C LEU A 5 -16.83 9.61 -31.11
N ARG A 6 -17.42 10.41 -32.02
CA ARG A 6 -16.68 11.48 -32.72
C ARG A 6 -15.99 12.45 -31.76
N GLN A 7 -16.58 12.69 -30.59
CA GLN A 7 -15.96 13.50 -29.55
C GLN A 7 -14.71 12.83 -28.96
N VAL A 8 -14.73 11.51 -28.80
CA VAL A 8 -13.58 10.74 -28.33
C VAL A 8 -12.40 10.89 -29.30
N TYR A 9 -12.64 10.63 -30.59
CA TYR A 9 -11.58 10.78 -31.59
C TYR A 9 -11.09 12.22 -31.71
N ALA A 10 -11.98 13.22 -31.65
CA ALA A 10 -11.60 14.63 -31.70
C ALA A 10 -10.67 15.02 -30.53
N PHE A 11 -11.00 14.63 -29.29
CA PHE A 11 -10.13 14.92 -28.15
C PHE A 11 -8.77 14.20 -28.26
N ALA A 12 -8.78 12.92 -28.63
CA ALA A 12 -7.55 12.15 -28.83
C ALA A 12 -6.65 12.81 -29.89
N ARG A 13 -7.19 13.14 -31.06
CA ARG A 13 -6.42 13.71 -32.17
C ARG A 13 -5.93 15.12 -31.92
N GLU A 14 -6.74 15.99 -31.31
CA GLU A 14 -6.40 17.42 -31.20
C GLU A 14 -5.59 17.74 -29.93
N TYR A 15 -5.81 17.01 -28.83
CA TYR A 15 -5.26 17.36 -27.53
C TYR A 15 -4.40 16.27 -26.89
N HIS A 16 -4.69 15.00 -27.17
CA HIS A 16 -4.16 13.86 -26.42
C HIS A 16 -3.57 12.79 -27.35
N GLN A 17 -2.79 13.24 -28.33
CA GLN A 17 -2.22 12.38 -29.37
C GLN A 17 -1.30 11.35 -28.74
N ARG A 18 -1.38 10.10 -29.20
CA ARG A 18 -0.42 9.08 -28.78
C ARG A 18 0.92 9.29 -29.51
N PRO A 19 2.02 9.64 -28.81
CA PRO A 19 3.26 10.06 -29.47
C PRO A 19 4.15 8.88 -29.88
N THR A 20 4.05 7.72 -29.22
CA THR A 20 4.93 6.57 -29.46
C THR A 20 4.18 5.24 -29.59
N PRO A 21 4.66 4.32 -30.46
CA PRO A 21 4.11 2.98 -30.58
C PRO A 21 4.59 2.04 -29.45
N ARG A 22 5.42 2.53 -28.51
CA ARG A 22 5.91 1.72 -27.40
C ARG A 22 4.72 1.23 -26.58
N ARG A 23 4.66 -0.09 -26.38
CA ARG A 23 3.61 -0.71 -25.58
C ARG A 23 3.84 -0.44 -24.10
N ILE A 24 2.84 0.05 -23.39
CA ILE A 24 2.86 0.23 -21.93
C ILE A 24 1.80 -0.64 -21.26
N GLN A 25 2.07 -1.15 -20.06
CA GLN A 25 1.21 -2.13 -19.39
C GLN A 25 0.64 -1.56 -18.08
N TYR A 26 -0.65 -1.79 -17.84
CA TYR A 26 -1.27 -1.56 -16.54
C TYR A 26 -0.80 -2.66 -15.59
N ARG A 27 -0.18 -2.27 -14.47
CA ARG A 27 0.30 -3.21 -13.43
C ARG A 27 -0.50 -3.02 -12.14
N THR A 28 -0.08 -3.68 -11.06
CA THR A 28 -0.73 -3.60 -9.73
C THR A 28 -1.07 -2.18 -9.30
N ALA A 29 -0.17 -1.21 -9.57
CA ALA A 29 -0.31 0.19 -9.20
C ALA A 29 -0.63 1.11 -10.40
N GLY A 30 -1.27 0.56 -11.45
CA GLY A 30 -1.70 1.29 -12.63
C GLY A 30 -0.60 1.52 -13.67
N PHE A 31 -0.73 2.62 -14.43
CA PHE A 31 0.31 3.06 -15.37
C PHE A 31 1.28 3.99 -14.66
N ARG A 32 2.58 3.68 -14.77
CA ARG A 32 3.69 4.47 -14.20
C ARG A 32 4.93 4.43 -15.12
N PRO A 33 4.86 5.02 -16.32
CA PRO A 33 6.08 5.21 -17.11
C PRO A 33 6.97 6.22 -16.39
N SER A 34 8.29 6.05 -16.54
CA SER A 34 9.32 6.92 -15.98
C SER A 34 9.45 8.29 -16.67
N ASP A 35 8.43 8.68 -17.44
CA ASP A 35 8.40 9.87 -18.27
C ASP A 35 6.98 10.43 -18.25
N ALA A 36 6.75 11.35 -17.30
CA ALA A 36 5.44 11.97 -17.12
C ALA A 36 5.07 12.95 -18.23
N ASP A 37 6.05 13.47 -18.99
CA ASP A 37 5.80 14.38 -20.11
C ASP A 37 5.00 13.69 -21.23
N ASN A 38 5.04 12.35 -21.28
CA ASN A 38 4.35 11.54 -22.28
C ASN A 38 3.13 10.77 -21.72
N LEU A 39 2.56 11.19 -20.58
CA LEU A 39 1.43 10.51 -19.94
C LEU A 39 0.05 11.03 -20.34
N ASP A 40 -0.03 12.16 -21.02
CA ASP A 40 -1.28 12.86 -21.30
C ASP A 40 -2.33 11.99 -22.04
N TYR A 41 -1.95 11.27 -23.10
CA TYR A 41 -2.85 10.33 -23.79
C TYR A 41 -3.30 9.15 -22.92
N VAL A 42 -2.46 8.70 -21.99
CA VAL A 42 -2.79 7.63 -21.03
C VAL A 42 -3.87 8.12 -20.08
N MET A 43 -3.70 9.32 -19.54
CA MET A 43 -4.66 9.96 -18.63
C MET A 43 -6.02 10.14 -19.28
N TYR A 44 -6.03 10.67 -20.50
CA TYR A 44 -7.24 10.81 -21.30
C TYR A 44 -7.97 9.47 -21.46
N ARG A 45 -7.25 8.42 -21.85
CA ARG A 45 -7.81 7.09 -22.04
C ARG A 45 -8.25 6.41 -20.73
N MET A 46 -7.62 6.73 -19.60
CA MET A 46 -8.09 6.29 -18.28
C MET A 46 -9.36 7.02 -17.83
N GLY A 47 -9.54 8.29 -18.19
CA GLY A 47 -10.81 8.99 -18.02
C GLY A 47 -11.95 8.31 -18.79
N LEU A 48 -11.70 7.89 -20.03
CA LEU A 48 -12.65 7.09 -20.83
C LEU A 48 -12.98 5.76 -20.14
N LEU A 49 -11.96 5.02 -19.72
CA LEU A 49 -12.15 3.71 -19.09
C LEU A 49 -12.90 3.81 -17.76
N ALA A 50 -12.66 4.84 -16.96
CA ALA A 50 -13.37 5.08 -15.70
C ALA A 50 -14.88 5.25 -15.93
N VAL A 51 -15.27 5.95 -17.00
CA VAL A 51 -16.69 6.08 -17.40
C VAL A 51 -17.27 4.72 -17.80
N LEU A 52 -16.56 3.94 -18.62
CA LEU A 52 -16.99 2.60 -19.00
C LEU A 52 -17.13 1.70 -17.78
N ARG A 53 -16.17 1.74 -16.86
CA ARG A 53 -16.19 0.94 -15.62
C ARG A 53 -17.36 1.32 -14.72
N SER A 54 -17.65 2.61 -14.58
CA SER A 54 -18.79 3.09 -13.79
C SER A 54 -20.11 2.55 -14.36
N ARG A 55 -20.30 2.61 -15.69
CA ARG A 55 -21.49 2.03 -16.34
C ARG A 55 -21.57 0.52 -16.21
N ALA A 56 -20.44 -0.19 -16.34
CA ALA A 56 -20.36 -1.63 -16.12
C ALA A 56 -20.72 -2.05 -14.68
N LYS A 57 -20.61 -1.11 -13.73
CA LYS A 57 -21.00 -1.28 -12.32
C LYS A 57 -22.34 -0.60 -12.00
N GLY A 58 -23.23 -0.43 -12.98
CA GLY A 58 -24.57 0.13 -12.75
C GLY A 58 -24.55 1.57 -12.26
N GLY A 59 -23.60 2.38 -12.74
CA GLY A 59 -23.48 3.80 -12.41
C GLY A 59 -22.88 4.09 -11.03
N GLN A 60 -22.27 3.09 -10.38
CA GLN A 60 -21.47 3.28 -9.17
C GLN A 60 -20.27 4.19 -9.44
N VAL A 61 -19.82 4.90 -8.40
CA VAL A 61 -18.69 5.81 -8.47
C VAL A 61 -17.40 5.02 -8.68
N ILE A 62 -16.57 5.46 -9.63
CA ILE A 62 -15.21 4.97 -9.87
C ILE A 62 -14.21 6.08 -9.55
N GLY A 63 -13.10 5.76 -8.89
CA GLY A 63 -12.03 6.71 -8.61
C GLY A 63 -10.93 6.70 -9.66
N VAL A 64 -10.29 7.84 -9.89
CA VAL A 64 -9.07 8.01 -10.67
C VAL A 64 -8.06 8.77 -9.81
N MET A 65 -7.02 8.08 -9.35
CA MET A 65 -5.94 8.68 -8.56
C MET A 65 -4.74 8.96 -9.45
N ILE A 66 -4.28 10.20 -9.50
CA ILE A 66 -3.11 10.64 -10.28
C ILE A 66 -1.93 10.76 -9.32
N THR A 67 -1.04 9.79 -9.39
CA THR A 67 0.16 9.72 -8.55
C THR A 67 1.13 8.65 -9.04
N ALA A 68 2.42 8.84 -8.75
CA ALA A 68 3.41 7.78 -8.77
C ALA A 68 3.95 7.38 -7.39
N SER A 69 3.28 7.73 -6.29
CA SER A 69 3.63 7.27 -4.92
C SER A 69 5.10 7.56 -4.59
N HIS A 70 5.88 6.56 -4.17
CA HIS A 70 7.31 6.63 -3.85
C HIS A 70 8.26 6.97 -5.02
N ASN A 71 7.81 6.99 -6.27
CA ASN A 71 8.69 7.28 -7.41
C ASN A 71 9.32 8.69 -7.32
N PRO A 72 10.44 8.95 -8.00
CA PRO A 72 11.03 10.30 -8.13
C PRO A 72 10.04 11.33 -8.72
N GLU A 73 10.16 12.61 -8.36
CA GLU A 73 9.25 13.71 -8.74
C GLU A 73 8.90 13.80 -10.24
N GLN A 74 9.85 13.51 -11.13
CA GLN A 74 9.64 13.60 -12.57
C GLN A 74 8.69 12.52 -13.13
N ASP A 75 8.47 11.44 -12.39
CA ASP A 75 7.51 10.40 -12.77
C ASP A 75 6.08 10.85 -12.45
N ASN A 76 5.08 10.21 -13.05
CA ASN A 76 3.70 10.29 -12.57
C ASN A 76 2.96 9.00 -12.99
N GLY A 77 1.70 8.88 -12.63
CA GLY A 77 0.93 7.69 -12.93
C GLY A 77 -0.54 7.85 -12.64
N VAL A 78 -1.30 6.80 -12.96
CA VAL A 78 -2.75 6.77 -12.75
C VAL A 78 -3.19 5.39 -12.32
N LYS A 79 -4.01 5.36 -11.25
CA LYS A 79 -4.69 4.16 -10.72
C LYS A 79 -6.20 4.37 -10.81
N LEU A 80 -6.93 3.32 -11.18
CA LEU A 80 -8.38 3.27 -11.03
C LEU A 80 -8.78 2.59 -9.72
N VAL A 81 -9.84 3.11 -9.10
CA VAL A 81 -10.41 2.63 -7.83
C VAL A 81 -11.84 2.15 -8.10
N ASP A 82 -12.12 0.91 -7.75
CA ASP A 82 -13.42 0.28 -7.90
C ASP A 82 -14.37 0.63 -6.73
N PRO A 83 -15.68 0.28 -6.83
CA PRO A 83 -16.71 0.90 -6.01
C PRO A 83 -16.56 0.79 -4.48
N MET A 84 -15.97 -0.27 -3.95
CA MET A 84 -15.75 -0.48 -2.51
C MET A 84 -14.36 0.00 -2.07
N GLY A 85 -13.71 0.84 -2.89
CA GLY A 85 -12.37 1.36 -2.61
C GLY A 85 -11.27 0.37 -2.93
N GLU A 86 -11.58 -0.77 -3.54
CA GLU A 86 -10.59 -1.74 -3.99
C GLU A 86 -9.86 -1.24 -5.25
N MET A 87 -8.69 -1.81 -5.51
CA MET A 87 -8.01 -1.56 -6.79
C MET A 87 -8.80 -2.18 -7.94
N LEU A 88 -8.64 -1.61 -9.15
CA LEU A 88 -9.23 -2.13 -10.38
C LEU A 88 -9.13 -3.66 -10.51
N GLU A 89 -10.26 -4.29 -10.79
CA GLU A 89 -10.37 -5.72 -11.10
C GLU A 89 -9.36 -6.17 -12.17
N GLN A 90 -8.69 -7.31 -11.94
CA GLN A 90 -7.59 -7.78 -12.79
C GLN A 90 -7.98 -7.96 -14.26
N SER A 91 -9.20 -8.42 -14.53
CA SER A 91 -9.73 -8.58 -15.90
C SER A 91 -9.76 -7.24 -16.66
N TRP A 92 -9.95 -6.13 -15.95
CA TRP A 92 -9.99 -4.77 -16.50
C TRP A 92 -8.61 -4.13 -16.69
N GLU A 93 -7.56 -4.64 -16.04
CA GLU A 93 -6.18 -4.18 -16.29
C GLU A 93 -5.74 -4.49 -17.73
N ARG A 94 -6.18 -5.64 -18.26
CA ARG A 94 -5.95 -5.99 -19.65
C ARG A 94 -6.68 -5.03 -20.59
N LEU A 95 -7.93 -4.70 -20.28
CA LEU A 95 -8.70 -3.72 -21.05
C LEU A 95 -8.06 -2.33 -21.01
N ALA A 96 -7.56 -1.90 -19.85
CA ALA A 96 -6.81 -0.66 -19.69
C ALA A 96 -5.54 -0.65 -20.54
N THR A 97 -4.77 -1.74 -20.48
CA THR A 97 -3.57 -1.95 -21.30
C THR A 97 -3.90 -1.86 -22.78
N ASP A 98 -4.89 -2.60 -23.24
CA ASP A 98 -5.24 -2.64 -24.66
C ASP A 98 -5.77 -1.27 -25.13
N LEU A 99 -6.62 -0.61 -24.33
CA LEU A 99 -7.16 0.72 -24.62
C LEU A 99 -6.07 1.78 -24.75
N VAL A 100 -5.03 1.75 -23.91
CA VAL A 100 -3.93 2.71 -23.99
C VAL A 100 -3.01 2.43 -25.18
N ASN A 101 -2.95 1.19 -25.66
CA ASN A 101 -2.04 0.79 -26.73
C ASN A 101 -2.66 0.71 -28.14
N VAL A 102 -3.94 1.02 -28.33
CA VAL A 102 -4.51 1.17 -29.69
C VAL A 102 -4.07 2.49 -30.33
N SER A 103 -4.10 2.57 -31.66
CA SER A 103 -3.88 3.84 -32.36
C SER A 103 -5.02 4.82 -32.03
N ASP A 104 -4.81 6.13 -32.24
CA ASP A 104 -5.89 7.10 -32.05
C ASP A 104 -7.06 6.85 -33.02
N ALA A 105 -6.78 6.35 -34.23
CA ALA A 105 -7.79 5.98 -35.22
C ALA A 105 -8.64 4.77 -34.80
N ASP A 106 -8.05 3.83 -34.05
CA ASP A 106 -8.73 2.61 -33.60
C ASP A 106 -9.40 2.77 -32.23
N LEU A 107 -9.24 3.92 -31.57
CA LEU A 107 -9.71 4.15 -30.21
C LEU A 107 -11.22 3.99 -30.07
N GLU A 108 -12.00 4.51 -31.03
CA GLU A 108 -13.46 4.36 -31.02
C GLU A 108 -13.88 2.89 -31.12
N GLY A 109 -13.22 2.13 -32.01
CA GLY A 109 -13.47 0.70 -32.19
C GLY A 109 -13.17 -0.11 -30.92
N GLN A 110 -12.08 0.24 -30.23
CA GLN A 110 -11.70 -0.41 -28.98
C GLN A 110 -12.70 -0.13 -27.85
N ILE A 111 -13.27 1.09 -27.78
CA ILE A 111 -14.33 1.42 -26.81
C ILE A 111 -15.60 0.63 -27.11
N ALA A 112 -16.02 0.59 -28.37
CA ALA A 112 -17.20 -0.19 -28.77
C ALA A 112 -17.04 -1.69 -28.45
N LYS A 113 -15.82 -2.22 -28.65
CA LYS A 113 -15.46 -3.58 -28.27
C LYS A 113 -15.59 -3.81 -26.76
N ILE A 114 -14.98 -2.95 -25.93
CA ILE A 114 -15.08 -3.05 -24.47
C ILE A 114 -16.55 -3.00 -24.02
N SER A 115 -17.34 -2.07 -24.55
CA SER A 115 -18.75 -1.96 -24.20
C SER A 115 -19.56 -3.20 -24.55
N THR A 116 -19.28 -3.82 -25.69
CA THR A 116 -19.96 -5.05 -26.12
C THR A 116 -19.54 -6.24 -25.23
N GLU A 117 -18.24 -6.41 -25.00
CA GLU A 117 -17.69 -7.52 -24.20
C GLU A 117 -18.11 -7.44 -22.72
N GLN A 118 -18.27 -6.24 -22.19
CA GLN A 118 -18.66 -6.01 -20.78
C GLN A 118 -20.16 -5.75 -20.61
N GLY A 119 -20.97 -5.84 -21.67
CA GLY A 119 -22.42 -5.65 -21.59
C GLY A 119 -22.85 -4.26 -21.11
N ILE A 120 -22.09 -3.22 -21.47
CA ILE A 120 -22.28 -1.85 -20.96
C ILE A 120 -23.47 -1.18 -21.63
N ASP A 121 -24.46 -0.73 -20.84
CA ASP A 121 -25.48 0.21 -21.31
C ASP A 121 -24.90 1.63 -21.33
N ASN A 122 -24.85 2.23 -22.52
CA ASN A 122 -24.32 3.57 -22.74
C ASN A 122 -25.23 4.69 -22.23
N ASN A 123 -26.49 4.40 -21.92
CA ASN A 123 -27.41 5.36 -21.33
C ASN A 123 -27.27 5.41 -19.81
N GLU A 124 -26.60 4.42 -19.20
CA GLU A 124 -26.36 4.39 -17.77
C GLU A 124 -25.53 5.62 -17.37
N PRO A 125 -25.94 6.37 -16.33
CA PRO A 125 -25.15 7.46 -15.81
C PRO A 125 -23.80 6.94 -15.32
N ALA A 126 -22.73 7.69 -15.57
CA ALA A 126 -21.41 7.39 -15.05
C ALA A 126 -20.97 8.47 -14.07
N LYS A 127 -20.39 8.05 -12.94
CA LYS A 127 -19.87 8.93 -11.90
C LYS A 127 -18.40 8.61 -11.65
N VAL A 128 -17.54 9.62 -11.77
CA VAL A 128 -16.10 9.47 -11.61
C VAL A 128 -15.58 10.48 -10.59
N TYR A 129 -14.80 10.02 -9.62
CA TYR A 129 -14.10 10.87 -8.66
C TYR A 129 -12.63 10.97 -9.05
N VAL A 130 -12.09 12.18 -9.07
CA VAL A 130 -10.69 12.43 -9.45
C VAL A 130 -9.94 13.04 -8.28
N GLY A 131 -8.75 12.53 -8.02
CA GLY A 131 -7.82 13.07 -7.03
C GLY A 131 -6.39 12.99 -7.55
N MET A 132 -5.51 13.82 -6.98
CA MET A 132 -4.11 13.87 -7.39
C MET A 132 -3.16 14.16 -6.22
N ASP A 133 -1.90 13.77 -6.37
CA ASP A 133 -0.82 14.15 -5.46
C ASP A 133 -0.26 15.56 -5.77
N THR A 134 0.87 15.91 -5.14
CA THR A 134 1.52 17.22 -5.27
C THR A 134 2.54 17.32 -6.42
N ARG A 135 2.64 16.33 -7.32
CA ARG A 135 3.59 16.40 -8.44
C ARG A 135 3.22 17.55 -9.38
N TYR A 136 4.23 18.23 -9.92
CA TYR A 136 4.00 19.41 -10.76
C TYR A 136 3.26 19.09 -12.08
N HIS A 137 3.37 17.86 -12.60
CA HIS A 137 2.60 17.41 -13.76
C HIS A 137 1.12 17.12 -13.43
N SER A 138 0.78 16.82 -12.17
CA SER A 138 -0.53 16.31 -11.78
C SER A 138 -1.70 17.19 -12.21
N PRO A 139 -1.66 18.53 -12.08
CA PRO A 139 -2.75 19.40 -12.56
C PRO A 139 -3.01 19.33 -14.06
N GLN A 140 -1.96 19.16 -14.89
CA GLN A 140 -2.13 19.00 -16.34
C GLN A 140 -2.70 17.62 -16.67
N LEU A 141 -2.16 16.57 -16.05
CA LEU A 141 -2.60 15.19 -16.23
C LEU A 141 -4.06 15.00 -15.77
N ALA A 142 -4.49 15.70 -14.72
CA ALA A 142 -5.88 15.73 -14.28
C ALA A 142 -6.80 16.28 -15.38
N LYS A 143 -6.43 17.35 -16.07
CA LYS A 143 -7.23 17.89 -17.18
C LYS A 143 -7.42 16.87 -18.29
N ALA A 144 -6.41 16.06 -18.60
CA ALA A 144 -6.53 14.99 -19.58
C ALA A 144 -7.54 13.92 -19.13
N VAL A 145 -7.49 13.48 -17.86
CA VAL A 145 -8.52 12.59 -17.28
C VAL A 145 -9.92 13.21 -17.42
N LEU A 146 -10.09 14.48 -17.06
CA LEU A 146 -11.36 15.19 -17.15
C LEU A 146 -11.89 15.25 -18.59
N ASN A 147 -11.02 15.49 -19.58
CA ASN A 147 -11.39 15.45 -21.00
C ASN A 147 -11.88 14.04 -21.42
N GLY A 148 -11.24 12.98 -20.93
CA GLY A 148 -11.68 11.60 -21.14
C GLY A 148 -13.08 11.36 -20.58
N ILE A 149 -13.31 11.78 -19.34
CA ILE A 149 -14.63 11.65 -18.69
C ILE A 149 -15.69 12.42 -19.48
N ALA A 150 -15.39 13.66 -19.87
CA ALA A 150 -16.31 14.52 -20.63
C ALA A 150 -16.64 13.94 -22.02
N ALA A 151 -15.67 13.33 -22.70
CA ALA A 151 -15.85 12.76 -24.03
C ALA A 151 -16.87 11.59 -24.06
N LEU A 152 -17.07 10.91 -22.93
CA LEU A 152 -18.12 9.88 -22.77
C LEU A 152 -19.31 10.35 -21.92
N LYS A 153 -19.41 11.65 -21.65
CA LYS A 153 -20.49 12.28 -20.86
C LYS A 153 -20.61 11.72 -19.44
N GLY A 154 -19.48 11.37 -18.82
CA GLY A 154 -19.45 11.04 -17.40
C GLY A 154 -19.61 12.29 -16.53
N SER A 155 -20.24 12.13 -15.39
CA SER A 155 -20.24 13.14 -14.33
C SER A 155 -18.96 13.02 -13.50
N VAL A 156 -18.41 14.15 -13.09
CA VAL A 156 -17.15 14.19 -12.35
C VAL A 156 -17.27 14.99 -11.06
N ARG A 157 -16.62 14.50 -10.02
CA ARG A 157 -16.28 15.29 -8.83
C ARG A 157 -14.76 15.29 -8.68
N ASP A 158 -14.17 16.45 -8.86
CA ASP A 158 -12.74 16.68 -8.69
C ASP A 158 -12.45 17.09 -7.24
N PHE A 159 -11.63 16.32 -6.55
CA PHE A 159 -11.19 16.59 -5.18
C PHE A 159 -9.84 17.31 -5.12
N GLY A 160 -9.17 17.51 -6.26
CA GLY A 160 -7.86 18.14 -6.32
C GLY A 160 -6.80 17.35 -5.54
N ILE A 161 -6.02 18.06 -4.71
CA ILE A 161 -4.88 17.49 -3.99
C ILE A 161 -5.36 16.66 -2.79
N VAL A 162 -5.23 15.35 -2.86
CA VAL A 162 -5.64 14.39 -1.82
C VAL A 162 -4.63 13.26 -1.70
N THR A 163 -4.59 12.57 -0.56
CA THR A 163 -3.80 11.33 -0.47
C THR A 163 -4.49 10.21 -1.25
N THR A 164 -3.74 9.17 -1.65
CA THR A 164 -4.34 7.99 -2.29
C THR A 164 -5.46 7.39 -1.41
N PRO A 165 -5.26 7.16 -0.10
CA PRO A 165 -6.30 6.60 0.76
C PRO A 165 -7.56 7.47 0.90
N MET A 166 -7.41 8.80 0.85
CA MET A 166 -8.57 9.71 0.90
C MET A 166 -9.48 9.52 -0.32
N LEU A 167 -8.92 9.36 -1.53
CA LEU A 167 -9.75 9.10 -2.71
C LEU A 167 -10.48 7.75 -2.60
N HIS A 168 -9.80 6.70 -2.15
CA HIS A 168 -10.39 5.38 -1.92
C HIS A 168 -11.54 5.45 -0.89
N TYR A 169 -11.33 6.20 0.20
CA TYR A 169 -12.37 6.48 1.20
C TYR A 169 -13.58 7.21 0.58
N PHE A 170 -13.38 8.26 -0.24
CA PHE A 170 -14.49 8.99 -0.87
C PHE A 170 -15.33 8.13 -1.81
N VAL A 171 -14.69 7.28 -2.60
CA VAL A 171 -15.38 6.35 -3.51
C VAL A 171 -16.26 5.39 -2.69
N THR A 172 -15.69 4.79 -1.65
CA THR A 172 -16.40 3.84 -0.76
C THR A 172 -17.57 4.50 -0.05
N CYS A 173 -17.38 5.69 0.51
CA CYS A 173 -18.44 6.46 1.16
C CYS A 173 -19.63 6.71 0.22
N SER A 174 -19.37 7.11 -1.02
CA SER A 174 -20.44 7.39 -1.98
C SER A 174 -21.17 6.16 -2.48
N ASN A 175 -20.50 4.99 -2.52
CA ASN A 175 -21.11 3.74 -2.97
C ASN A 175 -21.73 2.89 -1.86
N THR A 176 -21.55 3.30 -0.60
CA THR A 176 -22.14 2.66 0.58
C THR A 176 -23.26 3.50 1.20
N ASP A 177 -23.87 4.40 0.42
CA ASP A 177 -24.89 5.35 0.88
C ASP A 177 -24.46 6.09 2.16
N LEU A 178 -23.20 6.51 2.21
CA LEU A 178 -22.55 7.21 3.32
C LEU A 178 -22.36 6.36 4.59
N ALA A 179 -22.64 5.06 4.57
CA ALA A 179 -22.45 4.18 5.72
C ALA A 179 -20.99 4.09 6.16
N TYR A 180 -20.03 4.20 5.22
CA TYR A 180 -18.60 4.23 5.55
C TYR A 180 -18.11 5.61 6.05
N GLY A 181 -18.89 6.67 5.81
CA GLY A 181 -18.59 8.04 6.22
C GLY A 181 -18.97 9.08 5.16
N LEU A 182 -18.60 10.33 5.40
CA LEU A 182 -18.84 11.43 4.44
C LEU A 182 -17.70 11.54 3.41
N PRO A 183 -17.98 11.62 2.10
CA PRO A 183 -16.98 11.72 1.03
C PRO A 183 -16.43 13.15 0.91
N THR A 184 -15.72 13.60 1.95
CA THR A 184 -15.04 14.88 2.06
C THR A 184 -13.78 14.73 2.90
N GLU A 185 -12.79 15.63 2.72
CA GLU A 185 -11.58 15.63 3.55
C GLU A 185 -11.92 15.76 5.05
N GLU A 186 -12.89 16.62 5.38
CA GLU A 186 -13.37 16.78 6.75
C GLU A 186 -14.04 15.52 7.28
N GLY A 187 -14.81 14.81 6.44
CA GLY A 187 -15.43 13.53 6.81
C GLY A 187 -14.39 12.47 7.14
N TYR A 188 -13.35 12.35 6.30
CA TYR A 188 -12.21 11.46 6.52
C TYR A 188 -11.50 11.77 7.85
N MET A 189 -11.12 13.04 8.06
CA MET A 189 -10.48 13.49 9.30
C MET A 189 -11.37 13.24 10.52
N THR A 190 -12.66 13.55 10.41
CA THR A 190 -13.62 13.39 11.50
C THR A 190 -13.80 11.92 11.88
N LYS A 191 -13.90 11.00 10.91
CA LYS A 191 -13.99 9.56 11.17
C LYS A 191 -12.80 9.10 12.01
N LEU A 192 -11.59 9.34 11.52
CA LEU A 192 -10.36 8.89 12.17
C LEU A 192 -10.14 9.55 13.54
N LEU A 193 -10.29 10.87 13.64
CA LEU A 193 -10.08 11.59 14.89
C LEU A 193 -11.12 11.25 15.95
N THR A 194 -12.39 11.02 15.55
CA THR A 194 -13.43 10.62 16.50
C THR A 194 -13.12 9.25 17.10
N ALA A 195 -12.73 8.29 16.26
CA ALA A 195 -12.32 6.95 16.69
C ALA A 195 -11.07 7.02 17.58
N PHE A 196 -10.03 7.71 17.13
CA PHE A 196 -8.77 7.89 17.87
C PHE A 196 -8.97 8.52 19.25
N LYS A 197 -9.70 9.63 19.33
CA LYS A 197 -9.99 10.32 20.60
C LYS A 197 -10.82 9.45 21.54
N ARG A 198 -11.81 8.73 21.02
CA ARG A 198 -12.63 7.80 21.80
C ARG A 198 -11.81 6.68 22.42
N ILE A 199 -10.88 6.09 21.65
CA ILE A 199 -9.98 5.03 22.15
C ILE A 199 -8.98 5.59 23.17
N ARG A 200 -8.40 6.75 22.90
CA ARG A 200 -7.38 7.38 23.76
C ARG A 200 -7.94 7.75 25.14
N GLY A 201 -9.17 8.27 25.19
CA GLY A 201 -9.72 8.86 26.41
C GLY A 201 -8.93 10.09 26.85
N ASN A 202 -8.78 10.29 28.17
CA ASN A 202 -8.19 11.49 28.76
C ASN A 202 -6.72 11.30 29.21
N THR A 203 -6.08 10.20 28.83
CA THR A 203 -4.69 9.90 29.18
C THR A 203 -3.85 9.91 27.92
N PHE A 204 -2.81 10.75 27.90
CA PHE A 204 -1.98 10.96 26.69
C PHE A 204 -0.59 10.31 26.80
N ALA A 205 -0.16 9.93 28.00
CA ALA A 205 1.07 9.19 28.24
C ALA A 205 0.78 7.97 29.12
N LYS A 206 1.46 6.85 28.88
CA LYS A 206 1.30 5.61 29.65
C LYS A 206 2.60 4.82 29.59
N GLY A 207 3.13 4.40 30.75
CA GLY A 207 4.43 3.71 30.78
C GLY A 207 5.52 4.53 30.09
N ASN A 208 6.19 3.94 29.11
CA ASN A 208 7.22 4.59 28.29
C ASN A 208 6.65 5.32 27.07
N TYR A 209 5.34 5.22 26.80
CA TYR A 209 4.70 5.96 25.72
C TYR A 209 4.46 7.42 26.10
N THR A 210 4.94 8.34 25.26
CA THR A 210 4.61 9.76 25.25
C THR A 210 3.78 10.10 24.02
N ASN A 211 2.97 11.16 24.03
CA ASN A 211 2.15 11.56 22.87
C ASN A 211 2.90 12.39 21.81
N LYS A 212 4.24 12.34 21.74
CA LYS A 212 5.03 13.13 20.79
C LYS A 212 5.59 12.24 19.68
N VAL A 213 5.40 12.66 18.43
CA VAL A 213 5.91 11.96 17.24
C VAL A 213 6.44 12.94 16.20
N PHE A 214 7.54 12.57 15.54
CA PHE A 214 8.13 13.33 14.45
C PHE A 214 7.71 12.69 13.12
N TYR A 215 7.04 13.47 12.27
CA TYR A 215 6.42 12.99 11.05
C TYR A 215 7.16 13.54 9.83
N ASP A 216 7.87 12.66 9.13
CA ASP A 216 8.45 12.91 7.81
C ASP A 216 7.36 12.79 6.75
N GLY A 217 6.96 13.93 6.20
CA GLY A 217 5.91 14.01 5.20
C GLY A 217 6.36 13.74 3.76
N ALA A 218 7.62 13.32 3.55
CA ALA A 218 8.22 13.02 2.24
C ALA A 218 8.14 14.16 1.20
N ASN A 219 7.89 15.38 1.65
CA ASN A 219 7.48 16.53 0.82
C ASN A 219 6.27 16.23 -0.08
N GLY A 220 5.48 15.23 0.27
CA GLY A 220 4.31 14.78 -0.47
C GLY A 220 3.01 15.34 0.08
N VAL A 221 1.89 14.90 -0.50
CA VAL A 221 0.54 15.33 -0.08
C VAL A 221 0.22 14.95 1.37
N GLY A 222 0.82 13.86 1.88
CA GLY A 222 0.69 13.44 3.28
C GLY A 222 1.10 14.51 4.29
N SER A 223 2.14 15.31 3.99
CA SER A 223 2.56 16.43 4.84
C SER A 223 1.47 17.50 4.98
N LEU A 224 0.83 17.88 3.86
CA LEU A 224 -0.22 18.88 3.80
C LEU A 224 -1.46 18.42 4.58
N LYS A 225 -1.84 17.15 4.43
CA LYS A 225 -3.01 16.59 5.12
C LYS A 225 -2.74 16.41 6.61
N MET A 226 -1.53 15.97 7.01
CA MET A 226 -1.16 15.87 8.42
C MET A 226 -1.20 17.22 9.14
N LEU A 227 -0.81 18.32 8.48
CA LEU A 227 -0.99 19.67 9.06
C LEU A 227 -2.46 20.02 9.36
N GLY A 228 -3.41 19.45 8.61
CA GLY A 228 -4.84 19.53 8.92
C GLY A 228 -5.21 18.75 10.18
N PHE A 229 -4.67 17.54 10.37
CA PHE A 229 -4.84 16.74 11.58
C PHE A 229 -4.22 17.42 12.81
N VAL A 230 -3.02 18.00 12.68
CA VAL A 230 -2.32 18.73 13.75
C VAL A 230 -3.22 19.79 14.40
N ARG A 231 -3.98 20.53 13.59
CA ARG A 231 -4.90 21.57 14.07
C ARG A 231 -6.12 21.02 14.82
N LYS A 232 -6.39 19.72 14.71
CA LYS A 232 -7.57 19.04 15.26
C LYS A 232 -7.22 17.96 16.28
N PHE A 233 -5.94 17.69 16.54
CA PHE A 233 -5.54 16.71 17.56
C PHE A 233 -5.86 17.19 18.97
N ASP A 234 -5.93 18.50 19.21
CA ASP A 234 -6.30 19.08 20.52
C ASP A 234 -5.47 18.51 21.68
N GLY A 235 -4.17 18.28 21.46
CA GLY A 235 -3.24 17.74 22.47
C GLY A 235 -3.24 16.21 22.62
N TYR A 236 -4.15 15.48 21.95
CA TYR A 236 -4.16 14.01 21.98
C TYR A 236 -2.90 13.38 21.38
N LEU A 237 -2.30 14.07 20.41
CA LEU A 237 -1.03 13.72 19.78
C LEU A 237 -0.32 15.01 19.35
N ASP A 238 0.93 15.17 19.77
CA ASP A 238 1.84 16.25 19.37
C ASP A 238 2.69 15.77 18.19
N VAL A 239 2.32 16.21 16.98
CA VAL A 239 2.98 15.80 15.74
C VAL A 239 3.84 16.95 15.21
N LYS A 240 5.16 16.74 15.19
CA LYS A 240 6.11 17.64 14.53
C LYS A 240 6.33 17.20 13.08
N VAL A 241 5.71 17.90 12.13
CA VAL A 241 5.84 17.62 10.70
C VAL A 241 7.12 18.24 10.14
N PHE A 242 7.94 17.44 9.46
CA PHE A 242 9.11 17.88 8.67
C PHE A 242 9.05 17.27 7.26
N ASN A 243 9.94 17.73 6.37
CA ASN A 243 9.87 17.45 4.93
C ASN A 243 8.46 17.74 4.37
N SER A 244 8.07 19.02 4.42
CA SER A 244 6.74 19.48 3.99
C SER A 244 6.76 20.43 2.79
N ASN A 245 7.94 20.91 2.37
CA ASN A 245 8.08 21.99 1.39
C ASN A 245 9.32 21.80 0.48
N GLY A 246 9.57 20.57 0.04
CA GLY A 246 10.72 20.21 -0.80
C GLY A 246 10.33 19.37 -2.02
N LYS A 247 11.34 18.74 -2.62
CA LYS A 247 11.15 17.78 -3.71
C LYS A 247 10.58 16.47 -3.16
N ILE A 248 9.45 16.02 -3.72
CA ILE A 248 8.76 14.79 -3.28
C ILE A 248 9.71 13.58 -3.30
N ASN A 249 9.72 12.80 -2.21
CA ASN A 249 10.55 11.62 -1.98
C ASN A 249 12.08 11.82 -2.11
N PHE A 250 12.57 13.06 -2.15
CA PHE A 250 14.00 13.31 -2.33
C PHE A 250 14.77 13.09 -1.02
N ASN A 251 15.50 11.97 -0.93
CA ASN A 251 16.26 11.55 0.25
C ASN A 251 15.43 11.50 1.55
N CYS A 252 14.12 11.27 1.43
CA CYS A 252 13.17 11.21 2.53
C CYS A 252 11.99 10.29 2.18
N GLY A 253 11.11 10.04 3.15
CA GLY A 253 9.92 9.22 3.00
C GLY A 253 10.14 7.73 3.23
N ALA A 254 9.03 6.99 3.35
CA ALA A 254 9.02 5.60 3.79
C ALA A 254 9.91 4.68 2.93
N ASP A 255 9.88 4.84 1.60
CA ASP A 255 10.67 4.03 0.67
C ASP A 255 12.18 4.29 0.82
N PHE A 256 12.60 5.54 1.00
CA PHE A 256 13.99 5.90 1.26
C PHE A 256 14.47 5.27 2.57
N VAL A 257 13.70 5.44 3.65
CA VAL A 257 14.05 4.95 4.98
C VAL A 257 14.15 3.42 4.98
N LYS A 258 13.16 2.74 4.40
CA LYS A 258 13.15 1.27 4.29
C LYS A 258 14.31 0.74 3.46
N THR A 259 14.56 1.32 2.29
CA THR A 259 15.56 0.80 1.33
C THR A 259 16.99 1.09 1.78
N ASN A 260 17.23 2.26 2.39
CA ASN A 260 18.56 2.69 2.80
C ASN A 260 18.88 2.36 4.27
N GLN A 261 17.88 1.95 5.06
CA GLN A 261 17.98 1.69 6.50
C GLN A 261 18.74 2.78 7.25
N ARG A 262 18.33 4.03 7.02
CA ARG A 262 18.89 5.22 7.66
C ARG A 262 17.86 6.33 7.76
N ALA A 263 18.11 7.28 8.65
CA ALA A 263 17.25 8.45 8.83
C ALA A 263 17.19 9.31 7.54
N PRO A 264 16.04 9.93 7.25
CA PRO A 264 15.86 10.80 6.09
C PRO A 264 16.65 12.11 6.22
N HIS A 265 16.80 12.81 5.10
CA HIS A 265 17.19 14.22 5.11
C HIS A 265 16.10 15.07 5.81
N GLY A 266 16.48 16.24 6.33
CA GLY A 266 15.53 17.18 6.95
C GLY A 266 15.10 16.83 8.37
N ILE A 267 15.76 15.86 9.02
CA ILE A 267 15.57 15.56 10.44
C ILE A 267 15.78 16.85 11.27
N PRO A 268 14.85 17.18 12.19
CA PRO A 268 14.99 18.36 13.04
C PRO A 268 16.26 18.33 13.89
N GLU A 269 16.90 19.50 14.06
CA GLU A 269 18.11 19.66 14.87
C GLU A 269 17.88 19.37 16.36
N ASP A 270 16.65 19.53 16.84
CA ASP A 270 16.22 19.25 18.22
C ASP A 270 15.74 17.79 18.42
N LEU A 271 16.06 16.89 17.49
CA LEU A 271 15.71 15.48 17.61
C LEU A 271 16.61 14.79 18.62
N GLU A 272 16.06 14.51 19.80
CA GLU A 272 16.73 13.73 20.84
C GLU A 272 16.94 12.27 20.40
N PRO A 273 17.97 11.57 20.91
CA PRO A 273 18.08 10.12 20.78
C PRO A 273 16.78 9.44 21.21
N ASN A 274 16.52 8.26 20.63
CA ASN A 274 15.35 7.44 20.95
C ASN A 274 14.00 8.08 20.59
N ALA A 275 13.98 9.26 19.94
CA ALA A 275 12.75 9.93 19.52
C ALA A 275 11.97 9.12 18.49
N ARG A 276 10.64 9.03 18.71
CA ARG A 276 9.72 8.31 17.83
C ARG A 276 9.54 9.08 16.52
N CYS A 277 10.06 8.51 15.44
CA CYS A 277 9.92 9.05 14.10
C CYS A 277 9.06 8.13 13.24
N VAL A 278 8.30 8.74 12.33
CA VAL A 278 7.48 8.05 11.34
C VAL A 278 7.69 8.72 9.98
N SER A 279 7.86 7.92 8.93
CA SER A 279 7.91 8.40 7.55
C SER A 279 6.75 7.82 6.76
N VAL A 280 6.12 8.68 5.97
CA VAL A 280 5.16 8.27 4.93
C VAL A 280 5.77 8.36 3.56
N ASP A 281 5.16 7.78 2.52
CA ASP A 281 5.56 8.01 1.13
C ASP A 281 4.77 9.17 0.49
N GLY A 282 5.14 9.51 -0.75
CA GLY A 282 4.67 10.72 -1.44
C GLY A 282 3.14 10.90 -1.52
N ASP A 283 2.38 9.80 -1.65
CA ASP A 283 0.90 9.79 -1.67
C ASP A 283 0.26 9.26 -0.38
N ALA A 284 1.07 9.00 0.65
CA ALA A 284 0.70 8.53 1.97
C ALA A 284 -0.08 7.20 1.97
N ASP A 285 0.33 6.24 1.14
CA ASP A 285 -0.18 4.86 1.15
C ASP A 285 0.74 3.86 1.88
N ARG A 286 1.90 4.33 2.37
CA ARG A 286 2.86 3.55 3.17
C ARG A 286 3.34 4.30 4.40
N VAL A 287 3.61 3.54 5.46
CA VAL A 287 4.17 4.07 6.70
C VAL A 287 5.27 3.17 7.26
N VAL A 288 6.35 3.76 7.76
CA VAL A 288 7.38 3.06 8.55
C VAL A 288 7.77 3.90 9.75
N TYR A 289 8.13 3.23 10.84
CA TYR A 289 8.63 3.86 12.07
C TYR A 289 10.12 3.62 12.22
N TYR A 290 10.80 4.50 12.96
CA TYR A 290 12.21 4.35 13.30
C TYR A 290 12.61 5.24 14.47
N TYR A 291 13.78 4.95 15.02
CA TYR A 291 14.52 5.84 15.91
C TYR A 291 16.02 5.65 15.70
N THR A 292 16.80 6.63 16.13
CA THR A 292 18.25 6.51 16.28
C THR A 292 18.55 6.48 17.77
N ASP A 293 19.31 5.50 18.24
CA ASP A 293 19.65 5.38 19.67
C ASP A 293 20.75 6.35 20.11
N GLU A 294 21.13 6.27 21.38
CA GLU A 294 22.14 7.13 22.01
C GLU A 294 23.55 6.95 21.42
N ASP A 295 23.82 5.77 20.82
CA ASP A 295 25.08 5.45 20.16
C ASP A 295 25.08 5.86 18.67
N GLY A 296 23.98 6.44 18.18
CA GLY A 296 23.82 6.85 16.79
C GLY A 296 23.42 5.71 15.85
N VAL A 297 22.99 4.55 16.37
CA VAL A 297 22.55 3.41 15.58
C VAL A 297 21.09 3.57 15.18
N PHE A 298 20.82 3.40 13.88
CA PHE A 298 19.48 3.49 13.32
C PHE A 298 18.72 2.16 13.46
N HIS A 299 17.49 2.23 13.97
CA HIS A 299 16.59 1.07 14.15
C HIS A 299 15.31 1.26 13.36
N LEU A 300 15.01 0.33 12.45
CA LEU A 300 13.83 0.35 11.60
C LEU A 300 12.69 -0.49 12.19
N LEU A 301 11.47 0.06 12.16
CA LEU A 301 10.23 -0.67 12.44
C LEU A 301 9.33 -0.59 11.21
N ASP A 302 9.45 -1.60 10.34
CA ASP A 302 8.80 -1.63 9.03
C ASP A 302 7.39 -2.25 9.05
N GLY A 303 6.83 -2.56 7.87
CA GLY A 303 5.48 -3.09 7.76
C GLY A 303 5.24 -4.41 8.51
N ASP A 304 6.24 -5.30 8.64
CA ASP A 304 6.08 -6.54 9.42
C ASP A 304 5.98 -6.24 10.91
N ARG A 305 6.77 -5.27 11.39
CA ARG A 305 6.69 -4.78 12.77
C ARG A 305 5.31 -4.18 13.06
N ILE A 306 4.75 -3.42 12.10
CA ILE A 306 3.42 -2.82 12.21
C ILE A 306 2.35 -3.92 12.25
N ALA A 307 2.43 -4.90 11.35
CA ALA A 307 1.50 -6.03 11.31
C ALA A 307 1.49 -6.81 12.61
N THR A 308 2.66 -7.15 13.15
CA THR A 308 2.78 -7.90 14.42
C THR A 308 2.26 -7.10 15.62
N LEU A 309 2.53 -5.79 15.68
CA LEU A 309 2.02 -4.91 16.74
C LEU A 309 0.48 -4.86 16.74
N ILE A 310 -0.10 -4.60 15.57
CA ILE A 310 -1.55 -4.50 15.38
C ILE A 310 -2.20 -5.85 15.62
N ALA A 311 -1.64 -6.94 15.09
CA ALA A 311 -2.21 -8.26 15.24
C ALA A 311 -2.23 -8.72 16.71
N GLY A 312 -1.16 -8.46 17.46
CA GLY A 312 -1.14 -8.76 18.89
C GLY A 312 -2.21 -7.99 19.66
N TYR A 313 -2.44 -6.72 19.34
CA TYR A 313 -3.49 -5.91 19.95
C TYR A 313 -4.90 -6.40 19.60
N LEU A 314 -5.17 -6.63 18.31
CA LEU A 314 -6.47 -7.12 17.86
C LEU A 314 -6.78 -8.52 18.41
N LYS A 315 -5.78 -9.39 18.50
CA LYS A 315 -5.93 -10.72 19.11
C LYS A 315 -6.42 -10.62 20.56
N GLU A 316 -5.82 -9.76 21.36
CA GLU A 316 -6.29 -9.49 22.73
C GLU A 316 -7.73 -8.98 22.77
N LEU A 317 -8.10 -8.05 21.87
CA LEU A 317 -9.47 -7.51 21.84
C LEU A 317 -10.50 -8.55 21.41
N VAL A 318 -10.17 -9.37 20.41
CA VAL A 318 -11.02 -10.46 19.93
C VAL A 318 -11.25 -11.49 21.03
N GLU A 319 -10.21 -11.89 21.76
CA GLU A 319 -10.36 -12.81 22.90
C GLU A 319 -11.18 -12.20 24.04
N LYS A 320 -10.94 -10.93 24.38
CA LYS A 320 -11.65 -10.24 25.44
C LYS A 320 -13.11 -9.97 25.12
N CYS A 321 -13.48 -9.74 23.86
CA CYS A 321 -14.87 -9.42 23.51
C CYS A 321 -15.80 -10.64 23.56
N GLY A 322 -15.25 -11.87 23.62
CA GLY A 322 -16.02 -13.11 23.75
C GLY A 322 -16.79 -13.51 22.49
N VAL A 323 -16.52 -12.88 21.34
CA VAL A 323 -17.11 -13.24 20.05
C VAL A 323 -16.18 -14.21 19.33
N GLU A 324 -16.73 -15.32 18.83
CA GLU A 324 -15.98 -16.27 18.01
C GLU A 324 -15.65 -15.65 16.65
N LEU A 325 -14.41 -15.22 16.46
CA LEU A 325 -13.91 -14.59 15.25
C LEU A 325 -12.64 -15.28 14.77
N GLU A 326 -12.58 -15.63 13.48
CA GLU A 326 -11.36 -16.14 12.88
C GLU A 326 -10.43 -14.98 12.48
N MET A 327 -9.30 -14.88 13.14
CA MET A 327 -8.28 -13.88 12.83
C MET A 327 -7.13 -14.51 12.03
N GLY A 328 -6.59 -13.77 11.06
CA GLY A 328 -5.41 -14.18 10.33
C GLY A 328 -4.51 -13.00 9.97
N LEU A 329 -3.24 -13.31 9.72
CA LEU A 329 -2.24 -12.36 9.24
C LEU A 329 -1.67 -12.84 7.91
N VAL A 330 -1.67 -11.97 6.90
CA VAL A 330 -1.13 -12.26 5.57
C VAL A 330 0.18 -11.52 5.35
N GLN A 331 1.24 -12.28 5.05
CA GLN A 331 2.56 -11.76 4.69
C GLN A 331 2.92 -12.13 3.24
N THR A 332 3.99 -11.55 2.72
CA THR A 332 4.66 -12.03 1.51
C THR A 332 5.90 -12.83 1.87
N ALA A 333 6.52 -13.46 0.87
CA ALA A 333 7.80 -14.13 1.05
C ALA A 333 8.93 -13.21 1.56
N TYR A 334 8.81 -11.89 1.40
CA TYR A 334 9.82 -10.94 1.87
C TYR A 334 9.81 -10.68 3.37
N ALA A 335 8.75 -11.11 4.08
CA ALA A 335 8.70 -10.95 5.51
C ALA A 335 9.85 -11.68 6.20
N ASN A 336 10.42 -11.08 7.25
CA ASN A 336 11.49 -11.70 8.02
C ASN A 336 10.97 -12.96 8.73
N GLY A 337 11.69 -14.06 8.67
CA GLY A 337 11.28 -15.33 9.29
C GLY A 337 11.03 -15.21 10.79
N ALA A 338 11.76 -14.32 11.48
CA ALA A 338 11.54 -14.06 12.90
C ALA A 338 10.18 -13.39 13.18
N SER A 339 9.66 -12.58 12.25
CA SER A 339 8.31 -12.00 12.38
C SER A 339 7.25 -13.10 12.30
N THR A 340 7.37 -14.01 11.33
CA THR A 340 6.47 -15.17 11.19
C THR A 340 6.53 -16.07 12.41
N ASP A 341 7.73 -16.36 12.92
CA ASP A 341 7.93 -17.13 14.14
C ASP A 341 7.28 -16.46 15.35
N TYR A 342 7.40 -15.13 15.49
CA TYR A 342 6.76 -14.39 16.57
C TYR A 342 5.23 -14.47 16.49
N ILE A 343 4.65 -14.28 15.31
CA ILE A 343 3.19 -14.34 15.11
C ILE A 343 2.64 -15.73 15.46
N VAL A 344 3.26 -16.78 14.90
CA VAL A 344 2.78 -18.16 15.08
C VAL A 344 3.03 -18.64 16.50
N ASN A 345 4.23 -18.41 17.05
CA ASN A 345 4.64 -19.02 18.31
C ASN A 345 4.28 -18.19 19.53
N GLN A 346 4.27 -16.86 19.44
CA GLN A 346 3.95 -15.97 20.57
C GLN A 346 2.50 -15.47 20.49
N LEU A 347 2.10 -14.88 19.37
CA LEU A 347 0.75 -14.31 19.24
C LEU A 347 -0.35 -15.38 19.02
N LYS A 348 0.05 -16.58 18.58
CA LYS A 348 -0.87 -17.69 18.23
C LYS A 348 -1.91 -17.26 17.17
N VAL A 349 -1.49 -16.44 16.21
CA VAL A 349 -2.33 -16.02 15.08
C VAL A 349 -1.95 -16.83 13.83
N PRO A 350 -2.91 -17.41 13.09
CA PRO A 350 -2.66 -18.04 11.81
C PRO A 350 -1.97 -17.09 10.82
N VAL A 351 -0.92 -17.57 10.14
CA VAL A 351 -0.21 -16.80 9.11
C VAL A 351 -0.39 -17.44 7.75
N ALA A 352 -0.79 -16.65 6.76
CA ALA A 352 -0.80 -17.03 5.36
C ALA A 352 0.29 -16.27 4.59
N CYS A 353 0.85 -16.91 3.56
CA CYS A 353 1.76 -16.26 2.63
C CYS A 353 1.07 -16.06 1.28
N ALA A 354 1.15 -14.84 0.73
CA ALA A 354 0.60 -14.49 -0.59
C ALA A 354 1.72 -13.96 -1.51
N PRO A 355 1.53 -14.02 -2.85
CA PRO A 355 2.41 -13.33 -3.79
C PRO A 355 2.55 -11.84 -3.47
N THR A 356 3.68 -11.25 -3.88
CA THR A 356 3.96 -9.81 -3.69
C THR A 356 2.91 -8.96 -4.39
N GLY A 357 2.49 -7.89 -3.72
CA GLY A 357 1.51 -6.93 -4.22
C GLY A 357 0.22 -7.00 -3.43
N VAL A 358 -0.18 -5.83 -2.93
CA VAL A 358 -1.33 -5.58 -2.06
C VAL A 358 -2.65 -6.22 -2.52
N LYS A 359 -2.86 -6.45 -3.83
CA LYS A 359 -4.04 -7.17 -4.34
C LYS A 359 -4.12 -8.60 -3.84
N HIS A 360 -2.98 -9.30 -3.84
CA HIS A 360 -2.90 -10.69 -3.39
C HIS A 360 -3.04 -10.79 -1.88
N LEU A 361 -2.39 -9.89 -1.14
CA LEU A 361 -2.53 -9.82 0.31
C LEU A 361 -3.97 -9.54 0.73
N HIS A 362 -4.59 -8.51 0.14
CA HIS A 362 -5.97 -8.13 0.41
C HIS A 362 -6.93 -9.30 0.12
N HIS A 363 -6.81 -9.94 -1.05
CA HIS A 363 -7.66 -11.07 -1.40
C HIS A 363 -7.54 -12.23 -0.41
N LYS A 364 -6.31 -12.54 0.04
CA LYS A 364 -6.08 -13.60 1.01
C LYS A 364 -6.56 -13.22 2.42
N ALA A 365 -6.52 -11.94 2.77
CA ALA A 365 -6.99 -11.44 4.06
C ALA A 365 -8.52 -11.54 4.20
N LEU A 366 -9.26 -11.59 3.08
CA LEU A 366 -10.72 -11.77 3.07
C LEU A 366 -11.17 -13.17 3.51
N ASP A 367 -10.25 -14.14 3.59
CA ASP A 367 -10.52 -15.49 4.10
C ASP A 367 -10.79 -15.50 5.62
N TYR A 368 -10.53 -14.38 6.31
CA TYR A 368 -10.64 -14.25 7.77
C TYR A 368 -11.77 -13.29 8.16
N ASP A 369 -12.31 -13.45 9.37
CA ASP A 369 -13.21 -12.46 9.97
C ASP A 369 -12.47 -11.15 10.27
N VAL A 370 -11.21 -11.25 10.69
CA VAL A 370 -10.27 -10.14 10.93
C VAL A 370 -8.96 -10.47 10.22
N GLY A 371 -8.74 -9.85 9.07
CA GLY A 371 -7.55 -10.05 8.24
C GLY A 371 -6.57 -8.89 8.36
N VAL A 372 -5.40 -9.13 8.96
CA VAL A 372 -4.29 -8.15 9.00
C VAL A 372 -3.35 -8.43 7.84
N TYR A 373 -2.96 -7.42 7.07
CA TYR A 373 -1.94 -7.61 6.05
C TYR A 373 -1.06 -6.37 5.87
N PHE A 374 0.26 -6.58 5.83
CA PHE A 374 1.21 -5.55 5.47
C PHE A 374 2.33 -6.17 4.62
N GLU A 375 2.87 -5.37 3.70
CA GLU A 375 4.17 -5.62 3.10
C GLU A 375 5.25 -4.93 3.92
N ALA A 376 6.47 -5.48 3.96
CA ALA A 376 7.61 -4.89 4.66
C ALA A 376 7.95 -3.44 4.22
N ASN A 377 7.44 -2.98 3.07
CA ASN A 377 7.58 -1.60 2.60
C ASN A 377 6.67 -0.59 3.34
N GLY A 378 5.82 -1.04 4.26
CA GLY A 378 4.91 -0.21 5.04
C GLY A 378 3.50 -0.06 4.45
N HIS A 379 3.19 -0.69 3.31
CA HIS A 379 1.84 -0.70 2.75
C HIS A 379 1.03 -1.85 3.37
N GLY A 380 -0.10 -1.56 3.98
CA GLY A 380 -1.00 -2.57 4.53
C GLY A 380 -2.17 -1.96 5.27
N THR A 381 -3.09 -2.79 5.73
CA THR A 381 -4.20 -2.39 6.58
C THR A 381 -4.82 -3.62 7.26
N VAL A 382 -5.94 -3.42 7.95
CA VAL A 382 -6.80 -4.46 8.50
C VAL A 382 -8.16 -4.41 7.82
N ILE A 383 -8.68 -5.58 7.44
CA ILE A 383 -10.02 -5.72 6.89
C ILE A 383 -10.87 -6.61 7.79
N TYR A 384 -12.16 -6.31 7.83
CA TYR A 384 -13.11 -6.98 8.71
C TYR A 384 -14.32 -7.46 7.93
N ASN A 385 -14.67 -8.72 8.11
CA ASN A 385 -15.86 -9.29 7.50
C ASN A 385 -17.14 -8.55 7.98
N ALA A 386 -18.09 -8.34 7.08
CA ALA A 386 -19.33 -7.62 7.40
C ALA A 386 -20.15 -8.31 8.52
N GLU A 387 -20.15 -9.65 8.54
CA GLU A 387 -20.81 -10.43 9.58
C GLU A 387 -20.03 -10.40 10.91
N ALA A 388 -18.70 -10.37 10.87
CA ALA A 388 -17.88 -10.12 12.06
C ALA A 388 -18.25 -8.78 12.72
N LYS A 389 -18.35 -7.69 11.94
CA LYS A 389 -18.79 -6.38 12.45
C LYS A 389 -20.17 -6.44 13.11
N LYS A 390 -21.13 -7.14 12.52
CA LYS A 390 -22.47 -7.30 13.10
C LYS A 390 -22.43 -8.05 14.43
N ARG A 391 -21.67 -9.14 14.51
CA ARG A 391 -21.50 -9.94 15.74
C ARG A 391 -20.85 -9.12 16.85
N ILE A 392 -19.79 -8.36 16.54
CA ILE A 392 -19.14 -7.46 17.50
C ILE A 392 -20.11 -6.36 17.95
N ALA A 393 -20.89 -5.78 17.02
CA ALA A 393 -21.89 -4.77 17.35
C ALA A 393 -23.00 -5.30 18.25
N ALA A 394 -23.46 -6.53 18.03
CA ALA A 394 -24.42 -7.21 18.91
C ALA A 394 -23.82 -7.43 20.31
N ALA A 395 -22.61 -7.99 20.39
CA ALA A 395 -21.91 -8.22 21.65
C ALA A 395 -21.72 -6.93 22.48
N SER A 396 -21.46 -5.79 21.82
CA SER A 396 -21.29 -4.50 22.51
C SER A 396 -22.52 -4.02 23.30
N LYS A 397 -23.71 -4.58 22.98
CA LYS A 397 -25.01 -4.23 23.55
C LYS A 397 -25.65 -5.39 24.33
N ASP A 398 -25.01 -6.56 24.37
CA ASP A 398 -25.57 -7.75 24.99
C ASP A 398 -25.41 -7.68 26.52
N GLU A 399 -26.54 -7.48 27.21
CA GLU A 399 -26.58 -7.40 28.67
C GLU A 399 -26.24 -8.72 29.37
N SER A 400 -26.30 -9.85 28.65
CA SER A 400 -25.90 -11.17 29.17
C SER A 400 -24.38 -11.37 29.26
N LEU A 401 -23.60 -10.61 28.49
CA LEU A 401 -22.13 -10.62 28.55
C LEU A 401 -21.60 -9.87 29.79
N THR A 402 -20.33 -10.07 30.12
CA THR A 402 -19.69 -9.27 31.17
C THR A 402 -19.47 -7.83 30.71
N GLN A 403 -19.30 -6.91 31.67
CA GLN A 403 -18.99 -5.52 31.35
C GLN A 403 -17.67 -5.41 30.57
N GLU A 404 -16.66 -6.22 30.93
CA GLU A 404 -15.37 -6.28 30.23
C GLU A 404 -15.52 -6.72 28.77
N GLN A 405 -16.33 -7.75 28.50
CA GLN A 405 -16.61 -8.22 27.14
C GLN A 405 -17.29 -7.15 26.29
N ARG A 406 -18.32 -6.49 26.84
CA ARG A 406 -19.00 -5.38 26.17
C ARG A 406 -18.06 -4.23 25.86
N ASP A 407 -17.20 -3.87 26.80
CA ASP A 407 -16.26 -2.75 26.63
C ASP A 407 -15.14 -3.09 25.63
N ALA A 408 -14.66 -4.33 25.63
CA ALA A 408 -13.76 -4.83 24.58
C ALA A 408 -14.42 -4.81 23.20
N ALA A 409 -15.70 -5.20 23.09
CA ALA A 409 -16.45 -5.11 21.83
C ALA A 409 -16.60 -3.66 21.35
N LYS A 410 -16.92 -2.71 22.24
CA LYS A 410 -16.98 -1.27 21.90
C LYS A 410 -15.63 -0.72 21.47
N LEU A 411 -14.56 -1.14 22.14
CA LEU A 411 -13.19 -0.75 21.82
C LEU A 411 -12.76 -1.30 20.44
N LEU A 412 -13.14 -2.54 20.14
CA LEU A 412 -12.91 -3.17 18.84
C LEU A 412 -13.68 -2.46 17.72
N LEU A 413 -14.95 -2.10 17.92
CA LEU A 413 -15.71 -1.26 16.96
C LEU A 413 -15.03 0.09 16.72
N SER A 414 -14.54 0.73 17.78
CA SER A 414 -13.84 2.02 17.65
C SER A 414 -12.52 1.85 16.91
N THR A 415 -11.85 0.71 17.07
CA THR A 415 -10.62 0.37 16.35
C THR A 415 -10.91 0.10 14.86
N ILE A 416 -12.03 -0.55 14.54
CA ILE A 416 -12.52 -0.70 13.16
C ILE A 416 -12.79 0.67 12.53
N ASP A 417 -13.42 1.60 13.25
CA ASP A 417 -13.64 2.97 12.75
C ASP A 417 -12.33 3.75 12.51
N LEU A 418 -11.27 3.42 13.25
CA LEU A 418 -9.93 4.02 13.10
C LEU A 418 -9.16 3.45 11.91
N THR A 419 -9.49 2.23 11.46
CA THR A 419 -8.85 1.60 10.29
C THR A 419 -9.45 2.09 8.97
N ASN A 420 -8.60 2.19 7.96
CA ASN A 420 -9.04 2.31 6.58
C ASN A 420 -9.06 0.94 5.89
N GLU A 421 -10.25 0.37 5.75
CA GLU A 421 -10.43 -0.99 5.21
C GLU A 421 -10.30 -1.07 3.68
N THR A 422 -10.14 0.07 3.00
CA THR A 422 -10.21 0.15 1.53
C THR A 422 -8.86 -0.10 0.86
N VAL A 423 -7.80 0.46 1.43
CA VAL A 423 -6.41 0.40 0.93
C VAL A 423 -5.49 0.75 2.09
N GLY A 424 -4.18 0.44 1.96
CA GLY A 424 -3.22 0.88 2.96
C GLY A 424 -3.19 2.39 3.10
N ASP A 425 -3.21 2.87 4.34
CA ASP A 425 -3.43 4.27 4.68
C ASP A 425 -2.46 4.69 5.77
N ALA A 426 -1.40 5.38 5.36
CA ALA A 426 -0.30 5.72 6.24
C ALA A 426 -0.74 6.57 7.45
N ILE A 427 -1.78 7.40 7.31
CA ILE A 427 -2.28 8.24 8.40
C ILE A 427 -3.13 7.41 9.36
N SER A 428 -4.05 6.59 8.82
CA SER A 428 -4.85 5.66 9.63
C SER A 428 -3.96 4.67 10.39
N ASP A 429 -2.97 4.08 9.71
CA ASP A 429 -2.02 3.14 10.27
C ASP A 429 -1.14 3.79 11.35
N MET A 430 -0.65 5.01 11.13
CA MET A 430 0.07 5.77 12.16
C MET A 430 -0.81 5.95 13.41
N LEU A 431 -2.06 6.40 13.25
CA LEU A 431 -2.96 6.59 14.39
C LEU A 431 -3.27 5.27 15.11
N LEU A 432 -3.38 4.17 14.37
CA LEU A 432 -3.56 2.84 14.94
C LEU A 432 -2.31 2.38 15.73
N VAL A 433 -1.11 2.55 15.17
CA VAL A 433 0.16 2.28 15.87
C VAL A 433 0.26 3.11 17.15
N GLU A 434 0.00 4.42 17.09
CA GLU A 434 -0.02 5.30 18.27
C GLU A 434 -1.10 4.89 19.30
N THR A 435 -2.22 4.33 18.85
CA THR A 435 -3.23 3.72 19.73
C THR A 435 -2.65 2.50 20.46
N VAL A 436 -2.01 1.58 19.73
CA VAL A 436 -1.48 0.34 20.30
C VAL A 436 -0.30 0.60 21.24
N LEU A 437 0.65 1.45 20.84
CA LEU A 437 1.82 1.78 21.67
C LEU A 437 1.39 2.38 23.00
N HIS A 438 0.43 3.30 23.00
CA HIS A 438 -0.16 3.81 24.23
C HIS A 438 -0.90 2.74 25.02
N TYR A 439 -1.73 1.91 24.38
CA TYR A 439 -2.45 0.84 25.07
C TYR A 439 -1.48 -0.08 25.83
N ARG A 440 -0.33 -0.40 25.22
CA ARG A 440 0.74 -1.19 25.84
C ARG A 440 1.64 -0.39 26.80
N GLY A 441 1.65 0.93 26.66
CA GLY A 441 2.58 1.82 27.36
C GLY A 441 4.03 1.68 26.88
N TRP A 442 4.20 1.40 25.59
CA TRP A 442 5.48 1.07 24.96
C TRP A 442 6.10 2.27 24.25
N SER A 443 7.42 2.36 24.37
CA SER A 443 8.30 3.14 23.49
C SER A 443 8.56 2.38 22.18
N LEU A 444 9.31 2.99 21.25
CA LEU A 444 9.77 2.25 20.06
C LEU A 444 10.79 1.18 20.40
N GLN A 445 11.58 1.36 21.46
CA GLN A 445 12.57 0.42 21.95
C GLN A 445 11.88 -0.84 22.49
N ASP A 446 10.81 -0.65 23.28
CA ASP A 446 9.99 -1.75 23.79
C ASP A 446 9.36 -2.55 22.65
N TRP A 447 8.84 -1.85 21.63
CA TRP A 447 8.27 -2.49 20.44
C TRP A 447 9.34 -3.20 19.61
N PHE A 448 10.50 -2.58 19.39
CA PHE A 448 11.61 -3.19 18.66
C PHE A 448 12.11 -4.47 19.34
N ALA A 449 12.15 -4.48 20.68
CA ALA A 449 12.57 -5.62 21.49
C ALA A 449 11.56 -6.79 21.49
N ALA A 450 10.36 -6.65 20.91
CA ALA A 450 9.34 -7.70 20.90
C ALA A 450 9.82 -8.99 20.21
N TYR A 451 10.67 -8.87 19.19
CA TYR A 451 11.41 -9.97 18.58
C TYR A 451 12.66 -9.44 17.86
N ALA A 452 13.65 -10.30 17.62
CA ALA A 452 14.86 -9.94 16.87
C ALA A 452 14.75 -10.47 15.44
N ASP A 453 14.89 -9.58 14.46
CA ASP A 453 14.93 -9.98 13.05
C ASP A 453 16.16 -10.86 12.76
N LEU A 454 16.00 -11.84 11.88
CA LEU A 454 17.15 -12.51 11.29
C LEU A 454 17.92 -11.52 10.41
N PRO A 455 19.27 -11.53 10.44
CA PRO A 455 20.07 -10.86 9.42
C PRO A 455 19.57 -11.23 8.02
N ASN A 456 19.20 -10.24 7.21
CA ASN A 456 18.60 -10.43 5.89
C ASN A 456 19.21 -9.49 4.84
N VAL A 457 19.20 -9.92 3.57
CA VAL A 457 19.74 -9.16 2.43
C VAL A 457 18.84 -9.37 1.21
N LEU A 458 18.66 -8.31 0.43
CA LEU A 458 17.99 -8.34 -0.87
C LEU A 458 18.96 -7.91 -1.98
N MET A 459 19.47 -8.88 -2.74
CA MET A 459 20.31 -8.63 -3.91
C MET A 459 19.49 -8.51 -5.19
N LYS A 460 20.04 -7.79 -6.19
CA LYS A 460 19.50 -7.72 -7.55
C LYS A 460 20.49 -8.37 -8.51
N VAL A 461 20.01 -9.30 -9.33
CA VAL A 461 20.78 -9.95 -10.41
C VAL A 461 20.21 -9.48 -11.74
N LYS A 462 21.05 -8.88 -12.59
CA LYS A 462 20.66 -8.52 -13.96
C LYS A 462 20.64 -9.77 -14.82
N VAL A 463 19.57 -9.93 -15.59
CA VAL A 463 19.37 -11.10 -16.47
C VAL A 463 18.99 -10.63 -17.87
N GLU A 464 19.27 -11.44 -18.89
CA GLU A 464 18.97 -11.13 -20.28
C GLU A 464 17.45 -11.00 -20.52
N ASP A 465 16.66 -11.95 -20.03
CA ASP A 465 15.20 -11.91 -20.07
C ASP A 465 14.62 -12.41 -18.75
N ARG A 466 13.99 -11.52 -17.97
CA ARG A 466 13.34 -11.90 -16.71
C ARG A 466 12.07 -12.74 -16.91
N ASN A 467 11.49 -12.77 -18.10
CA ASN A 467 10.23 -13.49 -18.36
C ASN A 467 10.43 -15.02 -18.46
N VAL A 468 11.68 -15.48 -18.50
CA VAL A 468 12.01 -16.92 -18.40
C VAL A 468 11.76 -17.47 -16.99
N PHE A 469 11.66 -16.59 -15.99
CA PHE A 469 11.40 -16.96 -14.62
C PHE A 469 9.91 -17.12 -14.36
N THR A 470 9.54 -18.29 -13.84
CA THR A 470 8.19 -18.53 -13.32
C THR A 470 8.29 -19.08 -11.91
N THR A 471 7.41 -18.64 -11.02
CA THR A 471 7.37 -19.06 -9.62
C THR A 471 6.02 -19.64 -9.24
N THR A 472 5.99 -20.39 -8.14
CA THR A 472 4.79 -20.93 -7.50
C THR A 472 4.89 -20.75 -5.98
N ASP A 473 3.87 -21.19 -5.24
CA ASP A 473 3.82 -21.17 -3.76
C ASP A 473 4.13 -19.78 -3.17
N ALA A 474 3.26 -18.80 -3.46
CA ALA A 474 3.44 -17.41 -3.05
C ALA A 474 4.80 -16.80 -3.49
N GLU A 475 5.25 -17.18 -4.69
CA GLU A 475 6.54 -16.81 -5.28
C GLU A 475 7.79 -17.32 -4.54
N ARG A 476 7.63 -18.27 -3.60
CA ARG A 476 8.75 -18.84 -2.82
C ARG A 476 9.54 -19.91 -3.57
N VAL A 477 8.91 -20.54 -4.56
CA VAL A 477 9.48 -21.66 -5.31
C VAL A 477 9.64 -21.26 -6.77
N CYS A 478 10.87 -21.31 -7.28
CA CYS A 478 11.19 -21.11 -8.68
C CYS A 478 10.91 -22.38 -9.49
N VAL A 479 9.99 -22.30 -10.46
CA VAL A 479 9.65 -23.41 -11.36
C VAL A 479 10.52 -23.40 -12.61
N LYS A 480 10.84 -22.20 -13.11
CA LYS A 480 11.73 -21.99 -14.26
C LYS A 480 12.75 -20.90 -13.97
N PRO A 481 14.02 -21.05 -14.43
CA PRO A 481 14.54 -22.20 -15.18
C PRO A 481 14.65 -23.49 -14.34
N GLU A 482 14.53 -24.65 -15.00
CA GLU A 482 14.59 -25.97 -14.35
C GLU A 482 15.93 -26.19 -13.64
N GLY A 483 15.90 -26.83 -12.46
CA GLY A 483 17.09 -27.10 -11.64
C GLY A 483 17.67 -25.88 -10.91
N LEU A 484 17.13 -24.67 -11.10
CA LEU A 484 17.53 -23.50 -10.31
C LEU A 484 17.08 -23.63 -8.84
N GLN A 485 15.84 -24.04 -8.60
CA GLN A 485 15.33 -24.19 -7.23
C GLN A 485 16.06 -25.28 -6.44
N ASP A 486 16.43 -26.40 -7.07
CA ASP A 486 17.18 -27.46 -6.40
C ASP A 486 18.54 -26.96 -5.93
N ALA A 487 19.23 -26.18 -6.77
CA ALA A 487 20.49 -25.54 -6.37
C ALA A 487 20.31 -24.51 -5.26
N ILE A 488 19.20 -23.75 -5.25
CA ILE A 488 18.87 -22.85 -4.14
C ILE A 488 18.69 -23.65 -2.85
N ASN A 489 17.95 -24.77 -2.90
CA ASN A 489 17.71 -25.62 -1.74
C ASN A 489 19.02 -26.21 -1.18
N GLU A 490 19.92 -26.68 -2.05
CA GLU A 490 21.24 -27.19 -1.66
C GLU A 490 22.11 -26.13 -0.98
N ILE A 491 22.06 -24.88 -1.47
CA ILE A 491 22.78 -23.76 -0.84
C ILE A 491 22.17 -23.43 0.52
N VAL A 492 20.85 -23.26 0.58
CA VAL A 492 20.11 -22.89 1.80
C VAL A 492 20.38 -23.89 2.93
N ALA A 493 20.44 -25.19 2.63
CA ALA A 493 20.68 -26.25 3.62
C ALA A 493 22.03 -26.14 4.35
N LYS A 494 23.00 -25.37 3.83
CA LYS A 494 24.30 -25.13 4.47
C LYS A 494 24.22 -24.13 5.63
N TYR A 495 23.15 -23.34 5.70
CA TYR A 495 23.03 -22.19 6.61
C TYR A 495 21.97 -22.45 7.69
N PRO A 496 22.32 -22.38 8.98
CA PRO A 496 21.35 -22.45 10.07
C PRO A 496 20.27 -21.37 9.95
N ARG A 497 19.00 -21.79 10.11
CA ARG A 497 17.82 -20.96 9.87
C ARG A 497 17.86 -20.26 8.49
N GLY A 498 18.57 -20.84 7.53
CA GLY A 498 18.72 -20.31 6.18
C GLY A 498 17.39 -20.33 5.44
N ARG A 499 17.05 -19.22 4.80
CA ARG A 499 15.96 -19.15 3.83
C ARG A 499 16.34 -18.22 2.71
N SER A 500 16.15 -18.66 1.47
CA SER A 500 16.35 -17.83 0.28
C SER A 500 15.37 -18.20 -0.81
N PHE A 501 14.95 -17.21 -1.59
CA PHE A 501 14.10 -17.39 -2.77
C PHE A 501 14.44 -16.34 -3.83
N VAL A 502 14.00 -16.62 -5.05
CA VAL A 502 14.25 -15.76 -6.21
C VAL A 502 12.96 -15.47 -6.95
N ARG A 503 12.79 -14.23 -7.41
CA ARG A 503 11.65 -13.85 -8.27
C ARG A 503 11.99 -12.74 -9.25
N PRO A 504 11.38 -12.72 -10.45
CA PRO A 504 11.56 -11.62 -11.37
C PRO A 504 11.01 -10.32 -10.78
N SER A 505 11.73 -9.21 -10.93
CA SER A 505 11.21 -7.89 -10.59
C SER A 505 10.04 -7.55 -11.51
N GLY A 506 9.02 -6.84 -11.01
CA GLY A 506 7.87 -6.43 -11.81
C GLY A 506 8.14 -5.19 -12.69
N THR A 507 9.17 -4.41 -12.34
CA THR A 507 9.42 -3.06 -12.86
C THR A 507 10.79 -2.91 -13.55
N GLU A 508 11.69 -3.86 -13.35
CA GLU A 508 13.07 -3.82 -13.83
C GLU A 508 13.41 -5.18 -14.46
N ASP A 509 14.28 -5.24 -15.46
CA ASP A 509 14.79 -6.51 -16.03
C ASP A 509 15.91 -7.09 -15.15
N VAL A 510 15.52 -7.40 -13.92
CA VAL A 510 16.36 -8.00 -12.87
C VAL A 510 15.56 -9.07 -12.14
N VAL A 511 16.28 -9.98 -11.50
CA VAL A 511 15.76 -10.96 -10.55
C VAL A 511 16.18 -10.55 -9.15
N ARG A 512 15.23 -10.58 -8.23
CA ARG A 512 15.46 -10.30 -6.82
C ARG A 512 15.83 -11.59 -6.11
N VAL A 513 16.90 -11.53 -5.34
CA VAL A 513 17.39 -12.63 -4.51
C VAL A 513 17.30 -12.19 -3.07
N TYR A 514 16.37 -12.78 -2.33
CA TYR A 514 16.25 -12.56 -0.90
C TYR A 514 16.96 -13.67 -0.15
N ALA A 515 17.65 -13.34 0.94
CA ALA A 515 18.25 -14.31 1.84
C ALA A 515 18.18 -13.83 3.30
N GLU A 516 17.98 -14.77 4.21
CA GLU A 516 18.12 -14.59 5.66
C GLU A 516 18.73 -15.86 6.29
N SER A 517 19.43 -15.69 7.41
CA SER A 517 20.03 -16.78 8.19
C SER A 517 20.34 -16.33 9.61
N GLU A 518 20.87 -17.21 10.45
CA GLU A 518 21.20 -16.92 11.85
C GLU A 518 22.23 -15.81 12.07
N THR A 519 23.24 -15.67 11.18
CA THR A 519 24.34 -14.70 11.34
C THR A 519 24.48 -13.78 10.14
N LYS A 520 25.04 -12.58 10.36
CA LYS A 520 25.24 -11.59 9.29
C LYS A 520 26.13 -12.12 8.17
N ASP A 521 27.25 -12.77 8.51
CA ASP A 521 28.18 -13.34 7.55
C ASP A 521 27.56 -14.52 6.80
N GLY A 522 26.82 -15.38 7.50
CA GLY A 522 26.08 -16.48 6.89
C GLY A 522 25.04 -15.97 5.88
N THR A 523 24.32 -14.90 6.20
CA THR A 523 23.31 -14.31 5.32
C THR A 523 23.95 -13.70 4.08
N LEU A 524 25.05 -12.97 4.23
CA LEU A 524 25.77 -12.37 3.11
C LEU A 524 26.28 -13.45 2.15
N GLN A 525 26.87 -14.51 2.69
CA GLN A 525 27.37 -15.62 1.89
C GLN A 525 26.25 -16.41 1.21
N LEU A 526 25.15 -16.69 1.92
CA LEU A 526 23.94 -17.31 1.35
C LEU A 526 23.40 -16.48 0.17
N ALA A 527 23.23 -15.17 0.36
CA ALA A 527 22.74 -14.27 -0.67
C ALA A 527 23.65 -14.29 -1.91
N LEU A 528 24.97 -14.24 -1.69
CA LEU A 528 25.97 -14.27 -2.75
C LEU A 528 25.97 -15.58 -3.53
N GLU A 529 25.93 -16.73 -2.84
CA GLU A 529 25.90 -18.05 -3.49
C GLU A 529 24.65 -18.20 -4.36
N VAL A 530 23.47 -17.83 -3.83
CA VAL A 530 22.22 -17.89 -4.59
C VAL A 530 22.25 -16.91 -5.78
N ALA A 531 22.72 -15.68 -5.58
CA ALA A 531 22.83 -14.70 -6.65
C ALA A 531 23.76 -15.17 -7.79
N ASN A 532 24.87 -15.82 -7.45
CA ASN A 532 25.77 -16.41 -8.44
C ASN A 532 25.15 -17.58 -9.19
N VAL A 533 24.40 -18.45 -8.52
CA VAL A 533 23.68 -19.54 -9.22
C VAL A 533 22.60 -18.99 -10.15
N VAL A 534 21.88 -17.94 -9.76
CA VAL A 534 20.94 -17.25 -10.67
C VAL A 534 21.69 -16.69 -11.88
N PHE A 535 22.82 -16.02 -11.65
CA PHE A 535 23.64 -15.46 -12.74
C PHE A 535 24.09 -16.56 -13.72
N ASP A 536 24.60 -17.68 -13.20
CA ASP A 536 25.18 -18.76 -14.01
C ASP A 536 24.11 -19.59 -14.74
N ARG A 537 22.95 -19.85 -14.11
CA ARG A 537 21.94 -20.79 -14.62
C ARG A 537 20.74 -20.13 -15.31
N ALA A 538 20.63 -18.80 -15.24
CA ALA A 538 19.42 -18.11 -15.67
C ALA A 538 19.69 -16.84 -16.49
N GLY A 539 20.76 -16.87 -17.28
CA GLY A 539 21.08 -15.81 -18.25
C GLY A 539 21.53 -14.52 -17.59
N GLY A 540 22.35 -14.60 -16.53
CA GLY A 540 22.93 -13.44 -15.88
C GLY A 540 23.77 -12.60 -16.86
N VAL A 541 23.61 -11.28 -16.80
CA VAL A 541 24.34 -10.33 -17.65
C VAL A 541 24.97 -9.20 -16.85
N GLY A 542 26.05 -8.63 -17.36
CA GLY A 542 26.77 -7.53 -16.72
C GLY A 542 27.74 -8.02 -15.64
N ALA A 543 27.90 -7.21 -14.58
CA ALA A 543 28.82 -7.53 -13.49
C ALA A 543 28.32 -8.71 -12.68
N ARG A 544 29.22 -9.66 -12.40
CA ARG A 544 28.93 -10.81 -11.54
C ARG A 544 28.57 -10.31 -10.12
N PRO A 545 27.59 -10.92 -9.44
CA PRO A 545 27.30 -10.58 -8.05
C PRO A 545 28.53 -10.79 -7.16
N GLU A 546 28.90 -9.73 -6.44
CA GLU A 546 30.00 -9.72 -5.48
C GLU A 546 29.49 -9.08 -4.18
N LEU A 547 30.10 -9.44 -3.04
CA LEU A 547 29.88 -8.71 -1.80
C LEU A 547 30.49 -7.32 -1.96
N ALA A 548 29.76 -6.29 -1.53
CA ALA A 548 30.32 -4.97 -1.42
C ALA A 548 31.59 -5.05 -0.54
N LYS A 549 32.70 -4.51 -1.04
CA LYS A 549 33.88 -4.29 -0.18
C LYS A 549 33.45 -3.26 0.87
N ILE A 550 33.30 -3.74 2.10
CA ILE A 550 32.95 -2.92 3.28
C ILE A 550 34.03 -1.88 3.50
#